data_AF-A0A661AQ87-F1
#
_entry.id   AF-A0A661AQ87-F1
#
_cell.length_a   1.000
_cell.length_b   1.000
_cell.length_c   1.000
_cell.angle_alpha   90.00
_cell.angle_beta   90.00
_cell.angle_gamma   90.00
#
_symmetry.space_group_name_H-M   'P 1'
#
loop_
_entity.id
_entity.type
_entity.pdbx_description
1 polymer ?
#
loop_
_entity_poly.entity_id
_entity_poly.type
_entity_poly.pdbx_seq_one_letter_code
_entity_poly.pdbx_strand_id
1 'polypeptide(L)'
;MIGLMFIFLFGELEKSTALINVPTAYVGERGLEFRMFGNLEILGENKVHPFDYQFVLGYHNPPWEVYLTMYTLTTYSLDVKRQLTKNIALGIDHITYNPWISPVGMGRSVGFVDDVQYEKVGGRPPEILSLYGVYTTKLFPYFELSVGLGRGKFVGYGPLSHYFNSDILFASTQEELREKSHPAWAFGLFFGGKITILPTLYFAFEFDGRNGNVGAFWNTPLYQIAIAFTRLEQLRPPKALLNPRFMFGGGIKLPGFGREKRMGVIAGKVSDVKTGQPLVAKITIIKEATKKKLRPFYSSAMGVFRVRLPEGRYIIHCEADNYEPKRYRVRVIKNKVIRLNVMLKRKLTQEELLAEKYAREGIDFFNKGEYVKARERFKKALSYNPSNALATDYLKKTELAIDKLVEDLKNKAIAMERRDPKGAIELWKKVLYYRPGHKEALDRIKALQALLAPKKPAPRKPAAKPPKPKPAPKKLSKAEINKLYRDGVELYMKGKYAEAVKIFEEVLKHDPNHKGAKKFLKKAKSKL
;
A
#
# COMPACT_ATOMS: atom_id res chain seq x y z
N MET A 1 28.22 7.65 -33.30
CA MET A 1 29.25 6.61 -33.35
C MET A 1 29.95 6.59 -32.00
N ILE A 2 29.32 5.98 -30.99
CA ILE A 2 29.90 5.76 -29.65
C ILE A 2 29.90 4.24 -29.51
N GLY A 3 31.00 3.63 -29.93
CA GLY A 3 31.20 2.19 -29.78
C GLY A 3 31.40 1.90 -28.30
N LEU A 4 30.36 1.39 -27.63
CA LEU A 4 30.53 0.67 -26.38
C LEU A 4 31.48 -0.49 -26.67
N MET A 5 32.73 -0.33 -26.26
CA MET A 5 33.72 -1.39 -26.18
C MET A 5 33.27 -2.31 -25.04
N PHE A 6 32.35 -3.23 -25.34
CA PHE A 6 32.11 -4.39 -24.50
C PHE A 6 33.36 -5.27 -24.62
N ILE A 7 34.34 -5.02 -23.75
CA ILE A 7 35.38 -5.99 -23.46
C ILE A 7 34.68 -7.10 -22.70
N PHE A 8 34.24 -8.11 -23.43
CA PHE A 8 33.70 -9.29 -22.81
C PHE A 8 34.86 -10.17 -22.32
N LEU A 9 34.99 -10.25 -21.00
CA LEU A 9 35.80 -11.24 -20.31
C LEU A 9 34.83 -12.27 -19.73
N PHE A 10 35.22 -13.53 -19.76
CA PHE A 10 34.32 -14.64 -19.51
C PHE A 10 35.15 -15.71 -18.59
N GLY A 11 34.62 -16.75 -17.87
CA GLY A 11 35.25 -18.09 -17.53
C GLY A 11 34.42 -19.47 -17.53
N GLU A 12 34.85 -20.58 -16.93
CA GLU A 12 34.08 -21.86 -16.81
C GLU A 12 33.39 -22.09 -15.44
N LEU A 13 32.22 -21.48 -15.18
CA LEU A 13 31.45 -21.75 -13.96
C LEU A 13 30.02 -22.17 -14.26
N GLU A 14 29.83 -23.47 -14.44
CA GLU A 14 28.56 -23.99 -14.95
C GLU A 14 27.42 -23.79 -13.95
N LYS A 15 27.67 -24.02 -12.65
CA LYS A 15 26.60 -24.20 -11.64
C LYS A 15 26.81 -23.30 -10.43
N SER A 16 25.73 -22.71 -9.90
CA SER A 16 25.80 -21.85 -8.71
C SER A 16 26.09 -22.57 -7.41
N THR A 17 25.83 -23.87 -7.42
CA THR A 17 26.02 -24.77 -6.29
C THR A 17 27.34 -25.54 -6.38
N ALA A 18 28.07 -25.43 -7.50
CA ALA A 18 29.41 -25.98 -7.64
C ALA A 18 30.45 -25.06 -6.96
N LEU A 19 31.66 -25.59 -6.77
CA LEU A 19 32.83 -24.79 -6.39
C LEU A 19 33.30 -24.00 -7.62
N ILE A 20 33.99 -24.63 -8.57
CA ILE A 20 34.27 -24.10 -9.91
C ILE A 20 33.67 -25.09 -10.92
N ASN A 21 34.29 -26.26 -11.08
CA ASN A 21 33.80 -27.39 -11.88
C ASN A 21 33.34 -28.59 -11.02
N VAL A 22 33.75 -28.66 -9.76
CA VAL A 22 33.38 -29.70 -8.81
C VAL A 22 31.97 -29.44 -8.26
N PRO A 23 31.03 -30.39 -8.47
CA PRO A 23 29.70 -30.27 -7.90
C PRO A 23 29.77 -30.37 -6.37
N THR A 24 28.81 -29.74 -5.69
CA THR A 24 28.54 -30.02 -4.27
C THR A 24 27.21 -30.74 -4.11
N ALA A 25 26.98 -31.32 -2.93
CA ALA A 25 25.73 -31.98 -2.60
C ALA A 25 24.55 -31.00 -2.43
N TYR A 26 24.79 -29.69 -2.39
CA TYR A 26 23.76 -28.68 -2.20
C TYR A 26 22.98 -28.41 -3.48
N VAL A 27 21.69 -28.10 -3.33
CA VAL A 27 20.81 -27.63 -4.41
C VAL A 27 20.33 -26.22 -4.09
N GLY A 28 20.22 -25.37 -5.11
CA GLY A 28 19.80 -23.98 -4.96
C GLY A 28 18.34 -23.83 -4.50
N GLU A 29 17.98 -22.64 -4.02
CA GLU A 29 16.58 -22.33 -3.70
C GLU A 29 15.71 -22.35 -4.96
N ARG A 30 14.44 -22.75 -4.83
CA ARG A 30 13.52 -22.83 -5.97
C ARG A 30 13.52 -21.52 -6.77
N GLY A 31 13.88 -21.57 -8.05
CA GLY A 31 14.03 -20.37 -8.86
C GLY A 31 14.63 -20.66 -10.24
N LEU A 32 14.88 -19.58 -10.98
CA LEU A 32 15.71 -19.60 -12.18
C LEU A 32 17.03 -18.89 -11.91
N GLU A 33 18.04 -19.22 -12.68
CA GLU A 33 19.24 -18.41 -12.79
C GLU A 33 19.74 -18.29 -14.22
N PHE A 34 20.34 -17.14 -14.51
CA PHE A 34 20.97 -16.84 -15.78
C PHE A 34 22.42 -16.50 -15.50
N ARG A 35 23.35 -17.15 -16.19
CA ARG A 35 24.79 -17.00 -15.92
C ARG A 35 25.57 -16.88 -17.21
N MET A 36 26.70 -16.18 -17.15
CA MET A 36 27.59 -15.97 -18.27
C MET A 36 29.03 -15.97 -17.80
N PHE A 37 29.84 -16.76 -18.50
CA PHE A 37 31.26 -16.95 -18.28
C PHE A 37 31.92 -17.34 -19.67
N GLY A 38 33.21 -17.69 -19.77
CA GLY A 38 34.24 -17.89 -20.85
C GLY A 38 35.77 -17.57 -20.70
N ASN A 39 36.65 -18.52 -20.53
CA ASN A 39 38.00 -18.27 -20.02
C ASN A 39 38.96 -17.51 -20.97
N LEU A 40 40.06 -16.98 -20.42
CA LEU A 40 41.18 -16.38 -21.16
C LEU A 40 42.50 -17.10 -20.83
N GLU A 41 43.20 -17.57 -21.86
CA GLU A 41 44.54 -18.16 -21.74
C GLU A 41 45.61 -17.09 -21.45
N ILE A 42 46.50 -17.34 -20.46
CA ILE A 42 47.44 -16.33 -19.96
C ILE A 42 48.90 -16.58 -20.39
N LEU A 43 49.36 -17.84 -20.50
CA LEU A 43 50.79 -18.17 -20.58
C LEU A 43 51.21 -19.13 -21.73
N GLY A 44 50.30 -19.58 -22.59
CA GLY A 44 50.65 -20.57 -23.62
C GLY A 44 51.34 -19.99 -24.87
N GLU A 45 52.32 -20.76 -25.40
CA GLU A 45 53.10 -20.41 -26.59
C GLU A 45 52.31 -20.65 -27.89
N ASN A 46 51.43 -21.67 -27.91
CA ASN A 46 50.55 -22.00 -29.03
C ASN A 46 49.08 -21.76 -28.63
N LYS A 47 48.58 -20.56 -28.91
CA LYS A 47 47.22 -20.11 -28.57
C LYS A 47 46.14 -20.79 -29.43
N VAL A 48 45.89 -22.07 -29.17
CA VAL A 48 44.75 -22.80 -29.74
C VAL A 48 43.54 -22.53 -28.84
N HIS A 49 42.56 -21.78 -29.36
CA HIS A 49 41.40 -21.27 -28.62
C HIS A 49 41.78 -20.42 -27.38
N PRO A 50 42.35 -19.22 -27.58
CA PRO A 50 42.81 -18.36 -26.48
C PRO A 50 41.68 -17.84 -25.58
N PHE A 51 40.43 -17.94 -26.05
CA PHE A 51 39.25 -17.64 -25.26
C PHE A 51 38.11 -18.61 -25.57
N ASP A 52 37.21 -18.79 -24.62
CA ASP A 52 35.95 -19.54 -24.76
C ASP A 52 34.80 -18.75 -24.10
N TYR A 53 33.55 -19.21 -24.20
CA TYR A 53 32.39 -18.67 -23.47
C TYR A 53 31.28 -19.68 -23.25
N GLN A 54 30.47 -19.40 -22.24
CA GLN A 54 29.32 -20.20 -21.88
C GLN A 54 28.17 -19.35 -21.33
N PHE A 55 26.98 -19.66 -21.80
CA PHE A 55 25.72 -19.14 -21.27
C PHE A 55 24.97 -20.26 -20.58
N VAL A 56 24.50 -20.00 -19.37
CA VAL A 56 23.83 -21.02 -18.56
C VAL A 56 22.45 -20.54 -18.14
N LEU A 57 21.45 -21.37 -18.39
CA LEU A 57 20.12 -21.28 -17.80
C LEU A 57 19.96 -22.39 -16.75
N GLY A 58 19.86 -22.00 -15.48
CA GLY A 58 19.62 -22.92 -14.38
C GLY A 58 18.17 -22.88 -13.89
N TYR A 59 17.62 -24.03 -13.55
CA TYR A 59 16.37 -24.18 -12.82
C TYR A 59 16.58 -25.00 -11.56
N HIS A 60 16.15 -24.46 -10.43
CA HIS A 60 16.23 -25.11 -9.14
C HIS A 60 14.82 -25.37 -8.61
N ASN A 61 14.60 -26.58 -8.10
CA ASN A 61 13.42 -26.93 -7.34
C ASN A 61 13.78 -28.11 -6.44
N PRO A 62 14.31 -27.86 -5.22
CA PRO A 62 14.75 -28.91 -4.31
C PRO A 62 13.76 -30.08 -4.23
N PRO A 63 14.22 -31.34 -4.34
CA PRO A 63 15.62 -31.77 -4.31
C PRO A 63 16.36 -31.76 -5.66
N TRP A 64 15.80 -31.13 -6.70
CA TRP A 64 16.31 -31.19 -8.07
C TRP A 64 16.94 -29.87 -8.53
N GLU A 65 17.95 -30.00 -9.38
CA GLU A 65 18.68 -28.93 -10.04
C GLU A 65 18.96 -29.34 -11.48
N VAL A 66 18.67 -28.44 -12.42
CA VAL A 66 18.82 -28.67 -13.85
C VAL A 66 19.48 -27.46 -14.49
N TYR A 67 20.44 -27.69 -15.38
CA TYR A 67 21.13 -26.66 -16.14
C TYR A 67 21.10 -26.95 -17.62
N LEU A 68 20.83 -25.93 -18.42
CA LEU A 68 21.08 -25.91 -19.85
C LEU A 68 22.24 -24.97 -20.12
N THR A 69 23.34 -25.51 -20.62
CA THR A 69 24.56 -24.76 -20.96
C THR A 69 24.73 -24.69 -22.46
N MET A 70 25.05 -23.51 -22.97
CA MET A 70 25.46 -23.25 -24.35
C MET A 70 26.92 -22.86 -24.35
N TYR A 71 27.79 -23.70 -24.93
CA TYR A 71 29.22 -23.42 -25.09
C TYR A 71 29.53 -22.75 -26.44
N THR A 72 28.80 -23.12 -27.48
CA THR A 72 28.81 -22.43 -28.78
C THR A 72 27.38 -22.39 -29.34
N LEU A 73 27.14 -21.68 -30.44
CA LEU A 73 25.83 -21.62 -31.10
C LEU A 73 25.29 -23.01 -31.54
N THR A 74 26.15 -24.03 -31.56
CA THR A 74 25.82 -25.40 -31.98
C THR A 74 26.25 -26.44 -30.97
N THR A 75 26.62 -26.05 -29.75
CA THR A 75 27.14 -26.94 -28.70
C THR A 75 26.39 -26.69 -27.40
N TYR A 76 25.51 -27.63 -27.04
CA TYR A 76 24.67 -27.55 -25.86
C TYR A 76 24.82 -28.78 -24.96
N SER A 77 24.67 -28.59 -23.65
CA SER A 77 24.55 -29.66 -22.68
C SER A 77 23.40 -29.42 -21.71
N LEU A 78 22.78 -30.50 -21.26
CA LEU A 78 21.88 -30.51 -20.12
C LEU A 78 22.55 -31.23 -18.96
N ASP A 79 22.51 -30.64 -17.77
CA ASP A 79 22.99 -31.26 -16.55
C ASP A 79 21.84 -31.41 -15.56
N VAL A 80 21.78 -32.53 -14.86
CA VAL A 80 20.73 -32.84 -13.88
C VAL A 80 21.37 -33.35 -12.60
N LYS A 81 21.00 -32.77 -11.46
CA LYS A 81 21.44 -33.19 -10.13
C LYS A 81 20.25 -33.39 -9.20
N ARG A 82 20.31 -34.44 -8.37
CA ARG A 82 19.37 -34.71 -7.29
C ARG A 82 20.09 -34.81 -5.96
N GLN A 83 19.68 -33.98 -5.02
CA GLN A 83 20.09 -34.11 -3.62
C GLN A 83 19.34 -35.27 -2.96
N LEU A 84 20.08 -36.26 -2.44
CA LEU A 84 19.52 -37.43 -1.76
C LEU A 84 19.37 -37.19 -0.26
N THR A 85 20.39 -36.58 0.34
CA THR A 85 20.41 -36.14 1.74
C THR A 85 21.03 -34.74 1.81
N LYS A 86 21.05 -34.11 2.99
CA LYS A 86 21.72 -32.81 3.15
C LYS A 86 23.20 -32.79 2.70
N ASN A 87 23.87 -33.94 2.71
CA ASN A 87 25.30 -34.06 2.43
C ASN A 87 25.60 -34.89 1.18
N ILE A 88 24.62 -35.56 0.55
CA ILE A 88 24.84 -36.47 -0.59
C ILE A 88 23.99 -36.03 -1.78
N ALA A 89 24.59 -35.94 -2.96
CA ALA A 89 23.89 -35.79 -4.22
C ALA A 89 24.44 -36.74 -5.30
N LEU A 90 23.58 -37.07 -6.25
CA LEU A 90 23.94 -37.73 -7.50
C LEU A 90 23.60 -36.80 -8.66
N GLY A 91 24.39 -36.84 -9.72
CA GLY A 91 24.09 -36.07 -10.92
C GLY A 91 24.64 -36.70 -12.19
N ILE A 92 24.17 -36.13 -13.29
CA ILE A 92 24.57 -36.44 -14.65
C ILE A 92 24.86 -35.11 -15.32
N ASP A 93 26.13 -34.85 -15.61
CA ASP A 93 26.55 -33.72 -16.42
C ASP A 93 26.67 -34.14 -17.89
N HIS A 94 26.61 -33.18 -18.80
CA HIS A 94 26.84 -33.40 -20.24
C HIS A 94 25.86 -34.40 -20.88
N ILE A 95 24.57 -34.29 -20.57
CA ILE A 95 23.53 -34.93 -21.39
C ILE A 95 23.46 -34.15 -22.71
N THR A 96 24.01 -34.73 -23.77
CA THR A 96 24.20 -34.07 -25.07
C THR A 96 24.13 -35.10 -26.21
N TYR A 97 24.46 -34.69 -27.45
CA TYR A 97 24.33 -35.49 -28.68
C TYR A 97 25.68 -35.87 -29.32
N ASN A 98 26.82 -35.47 -28.74
CA ASN A 98 28.14 -35.88 -29.17
C ASN A 98 28.93 -36.47 -27.99
N PRO A 99 29.64 -37.62 -28.16
CA PRO A 99 30.43 -38.21 -27.07
C PRO A 99 31.54 -37.31 -26.53
N TRP A 100 32.06 -36.37 -27.33
CA TRP A 100 33.15 -35.48 -26.94
C TRP A 100 32.67 -34.03 -27.02
N ILE A 101 32.56 -33.39 -25.86
CA ILE A 101 32.12 -32.00 -25.71
C ILE A 101 33.22 -31.20 -25.03
N SER A 102 33.40 -29.96 -25.45
CA SER A 102 34.34 -29.00 -24.88
C SER A 102 33.70 -27.60 -24.91
N PRO A 103 34.16 -26.68 -24.06
CA PRO A 103 33.76 -25.28 -24.10
C PRO A 103 33.92 -24.60 -25.48
N VAL A 104 34.76 -25.16 -26.37
CA VAL A 104 34.99 -24.62 -27.73
C VAL A 104 34.26 -25.37 -28.84
N GLY A 105 33.54 -26.45 -28.53
CA GLY A 105 32.79 -27.22 -29.53
C GLY A 105 32.66 -28.71 -29.21
N MET A 106 32.35 -29.50 -30.24
CA MET A 106 32.17 -30.95 -30.13
C MET A 106 33.05 -31.70 -31.12
N GLY A 107 33.57 -32.85 -30.71
CA GLY A 107 34.39 -33.71 -31.55
C GLY A 107 35.59 -34.28 -30.81
N ARG A 108 36.06 -35.44 -31.28
CA ARG A 108 37.14 -36.19 -30.64
C ARG A 108 38.45 -35.39 -30.56
N SER A 109 38.80 -34.68 -31.63
CA SER A 109 39.97 -33.80 -31.72
C SER A 109 39.63 -32.31 -31.54
N VAL A 110 38.45 -31.99 -30.97
CA VAL A 110 37.99 -30.61 -30.71
C VAL A 110 38.08 -30.34 -29.21
N GLY A 111 38.91 -29.39 -28.82
CA GLY A 111 39.09 -29.02 -27.42
C GLY A 111 40.37 -28.22 -27.22
N PHE A 112 40.75 -28.03 -25.97
CA PHE A 112 42.03 -27.41 -25.64
C PHE A 112 43.18 -28.38 -25.87
N VAL A 113 44.41 -27.86 -25.85
CA VAL A 113 45.62 -28.63 -26.22
C VAL A 113 45.76 -29.93 -25.41
N ASP A 114 45.42 -29.90 -24.13
CA ASP A 114 45.40 -31.04 -23.23
C ASP A 114 44.29 -32.05 -23.56
N ASP A 115 43.07 -31.58 -23.85
CA ASP A 115 41.94 -32.44 -24.25
C ASP A 115 42.26 -33.25 -25.52
N VAL A 116 42.89 -32.61 -26.50
CA VAL A 116 43.31 -33.23 -27.77
C VAL A 116 44.53 -34.13 -27.58
N GLN A 117 45.40 -33.81 -26.62
CA GLN A 117 46.55 -34.67 -26.32
C GLN A 117 46.17 -36.02 -25.74
N TYR A 118 45.06 -36.13 -25.00
CA TYR A 118 44.53 -37.43 -24.57
C TYR A 118 44.27 -38.37 -25.74
N GLU A 119 43.92 -37.86 -26.92
CA GLU A 119 43.79 -38.68 -28.12
C GLU A 119 45.12 -39.34 -28.54
N LYS A 120 46.25 -38.69 -28.25
CA LYS A 120 47.59 -39.17 -28.61
C LYS A 120 48.19 -40.16 -27.62
N VAL A 121 47.73 -40.18 -26.36
CA VAL A 121 48.38 -40.91 -25.25
C VAL A 121 47.51 -41.98 -24.57
N GLY A 122 46.37 -42.35 -25.15
CA GLY A 122 45.53 -43.41 -24.57
C GLY A 122 44.03 -43.27 -24.81
N GLY A 123 43.60 -42.22 -25.51
CA GLY A 123 42.22 -41.96 -25.89
C GLY A 123 41.48 -41.02 -24.95
N ARG A 124 40.71 -40.09 -25.53
CA ARG A 124 39.87 -39.15 -24.78
C ARG A 124 38.60 -39.86 -24.28
N PRO A 125 38.32 -39.89 -22.96
CA PRO A 125 37.14 -40.55 -22.45
C PRO A 125 35.89 -39.83 -22.97
N PRO A 126 34.83 -40.57 -23.37
CA PRO A 126 33.58 -39.92 -23.77
C PRO A 126 33.00 -39.18 -22.56
N GLU A 127 32.65 -37.90 -22.73
CA GLU A 127 32.14 -37.01 -21.69
C GLU A 127 30.59 -36.98 -21.66
N ILE A 128 29.92 -37.51 -22.69
CA ILE A 128 28.46 -37.65 -22.72
C ILE A 128 27.96 -38.48 -21.53
N LEU A 129 26.91 -38.01 -20.82
CA LEU A 129 26.40 -38.68 -19.61
C LEU A 129 27.46 -38.87 -18.51
N SER A 130 28.15 -37.79 -18.13
CA SER A 130 29.12 -37.79 -17.04
C SER A 130 28.43 -37.94 -15.67
N LEU A 131 28.26 -39.20 -15.24
CA LEU A 131 27.67 -39.56 -13.95
C LEU A 131 28.62 -39.22 -12.80
N TYR A 132 28.07 -38.73 -11.69
CA TYR A 132 28.83 -38.53 -10.45
C TYR A 132 27.98 -38.72 -9.19
N GLY A 133 28.68 -39.03 -8.10
CA GLY A 133 28.18 -38.90 -6.74
C GLY A 133 29.11 -38.02 -5.91
N VAL A 134 28.54 -37.16 -5.08
CA VAL A 134 29.30 -36.23 -4.23
C VAL A 134 28.80 -36.24 -2.79
N TYR A 135 29.75 -36.21 -1.88
CA TYR A 135 29.56 -35.94 -0.46
C TYR A 135 30.11 -34.55 -0.12
N THR A 136 29.28 -33.69 0.48
CA THR A 136 29.68 -32.37 0.98
C THR A 136 29.45 -32.27 2.48
N THR A 137 30.46 -31.81 3.22
CA THR A 137 30.38 -31.62 4.66
C THR A 137 31.07 -30.35 5.12
N LYS A 138 30.58 -29.76 6.21
CA LYS A 138 31.30 -28.71 6.93
C LYS A 138 32.25 -29.37 7.92
N LEU A 139 33.55 -29.14 7.77
CA LEU A 139 34.55 -29.60 8.73
C LEU A 139 34.76 -28.58 9.85
N PHE A 140 34.74 -27.29 9.48
CA PHE A 140 34.82 -26.16 10.40
C PHE A 140 33.75 -25.11 10.04
N PRO A 141 33.41 -24.15 10.93
CA PRO A 141 32.37 -23.15 10.63
C PRO A 141 32.59 -22.37 9.33
N TYR A 142 33.85 -22.18 8.94
CA TYR A 142 34.28 -21.45 7.75
C TYR A 142 34.81 -22.35 6.62
N PHE A 143 34.89 -23.68 6.82
CA PHE A 143 35.45 -24.59 5.83
C PHE A 143 34.50 -25.74 5.49
N GLU A 144 34.15 -25.84 4.21
CA GLU A 144 33.36 -26.93 3.63
C GLU A 144 34.24 -27.76 2.70
N LEU A 145 34.13 -29.08 2.78
CA LEU A 145 34.81 -30.04 1.91
C LEU A 145 33.76 -30.77 1.06
N SER A 146 34.05 -30.90 -0.23
CA SER A 146 33.31 -31.78 -1.15
C SER A 146 34.26 -32.82 -1.72
N VAL A 147 33.85 -34.08 -1.71
CA VAL A 147 34.61 -35.20 -2.29
C VAL A 147 33.62 -36.08 -3.05
N GLY A 148 34.01 -36.56 -4.22
CA GLY A 148 33.15 -37.41 -5.02
C GLY A 148 33.90 -38.26 -6.04
N LEU A 149 33.13 -39.14 -6.67
CA LEU A 149 33.56 -40.02 -7.75
C LEU A 149 32.67 -39.77 -8.96
N GLY A 150 33.25 -39.76 -10.15
CA GLY A 150 32.49 -39.61 -11.38
C GLY A 150 33.19 -40.16 -12.62
N ARG A 151 32.44 -40.36 -13.70
CA ARG A 151 32.97 -40.77 -15.01
C ARG A 151 32.90 -39.63 -16.02
N GLY A 152 33.55 -39.79 -17.17
CA GLY A 152 33.54 -38.81 -18.26
C GLY A 152 34.36 -37.59 -17.89
N LYS A 153 33.71 -36.43 -17.72
CA LYS A 153 34.37 -35.14 -17.41
C LYS A 153 35.21 -35.16 -16.12
N PHE A 154 35.01 -36.15 -15.24
CA PHE A 154 35.75 -36.29 -13.98
C PHE A 154 36.99 -37.18 -14.09
N VAL A 155 37.35 -37.64 -15.29
CA VAL A 155 38.49 -38.54 -15.54
C VAL A 155 39.54 -37.83 -16.37
N GLY A 156 40.76 -37.73 -15.85
CA GLY A 156 41.90 -37.16 -16.55
C GLY A 156 43.05 -38.13 -16.74
N TYR A 157 43.82 -37.93 -17.81
CA TYR A 157 45.00 -38.72 -18.18
C TYR A 157 46.25 -37.83 -18.31
N GLY A 158 46.23 -36.66 -17.69
CA GLY A 158 47.35 -35.73 -17.66
C GLY A 158 48.45 -36.21 -16.71
N PRO A 159 49.60 -35.51 -16.64
CA PRO A 159 50.76 -35.95 -15.86
C PRO A 159 50.51 -36.19 -14.36
N LEU A 160 49.45 -35.62 -13.79
CA LEU A 160 49.03 -35.85 -12.40
C LEU A 160 47.65 -36.50 -12.30
N SER A 161 46.73 -36.20 -13.21
CA SER A 161 45.34 -36.66 -13.14
C SER A 161 45.17 -38.17 -13.34
N HIS A 162 46.10 -38.84 -14.03
CA HIS A 162 46.07 -40.30 -14.18
C HIS A 162 46.16 -41.07 -12.84
N TYR A 163 46.72 -40.47 -11.79
CA TYR A 163 46.76 -41.08 -10.45
C TYR A 163 45.44 -41.00 -9.68
N PHE A 164 44.47 -40.22 -10.17
CA PHE A 164 43.19 -39.99 -9.50
C PHE A 164 42.03 -40.70 -10.18
N ASN A 165 42.29 -41.61 -11.12
CA ASN A 165 41.26 -42.41 -11.76
C ASN A 165 41.47 -43.91 -11.53
N SER A 166 40.44 -44.70 -11.82
CA SER A 166 40.39 -46.13 -11.56
C SER A 166 41.45 -46.95 -12.30
N ASP A 167 42.08 -46.43 -13.36
CA ASP A 167 43.08 -47.16 -14.14
C ASP A 167 44.31 -47.49 -13.29
N ILE A 168 44.58 -46.71 -12.24
CA ILE A 168 45.64 -47.01 -11.26
C ILE A 168 45.48 -48.37 -10.58
N LEU A 169 44.26 -48.90 -10.50
CA LEU A 169 43.99 -50.21 -9.91
C LEU A 169 44.31 -51.37 -10.87
N PHE A 170 44.47 -51.07 -12.16
CA PHE A 170 44.62 -52.07 -13.22
C PHE A 170 45.97 -51.99 -13.94
N ALA A 171 46.81 -51.00 -13.62
CA ALA A 171 48.15 -50.87 -14.18
C ALA A 171 49.21 -51.51 -13.27
N SER A 172 50.14 -52.25 -13.88
CA SER A 172 51.24 -52.93 -13.19
C SER A 172 52.54 -52.13 -13.23
N THR A 173 52.69 -51.16 -14.14
CA THR A 173 53.85 -50.25 -14.21
C THR A 173 53.43 -48.80 -14.48
N GLN A 174 54.33 -47.83 -14.23
CA GLN A 174 54.08 -46.43 -14.59
C GLN A 174 54.01 -46.19 -16.10
N GLU A 175 54.66 -47.03 -16.90
CA GLU A 175 54.60 -46.98 -18.37
C GLU A 175 53.22 -47.46 -18.85
N GLU A 176 52.66 -48.49 -18.22
CA GLU A 176 51.30 -48.97 -18.53
C GLU A 176 50.20 -47.93 -18.25
N LEU A 177 50.42 -47.02 -17.29
CA LEU A 177 49.53 -45.88 -17.02
C LEU A 177 49.58 -44.79 -18.10
N ARG A 178 50.65 -44.76 -18.91
CA ARG A 178 50.93 -43.69 -19.88
C ARG A 178 50.73 -44.08 -21.34
N GLU A 179 50.68 -45.37 -21.66
CA GLU A 179 50.75 -45.87 -23.05
C GLU A 179 49.53 -46.69 -23.52
N LYS A 180 48.55 -47.00 -22.66
CA LYS A 180 47.42 -47.88 -23.03
C LYS A 180 46.17 -47.12 -23.46
N SER A 181 45.38 -47.76 -24.34
CA SER A 181 43.97 -47.42 -24.55
C SER A 181 43.22 -47.54 -23.23
N HIS A 182 42.76 -46.43 -22.69
CA HIS A 182 42.04 -46.39 -21.42
C HIS A 182 40.60 -46.93 -21.57
N PRO A 183 40.02 -47.58 -20.54
CA PRO A 183 38.63 -47.98 -20.56
C PRO A 183 37.71 -46.76 -20.74
N ALA A 184 36.71 -46.86 -21.62
CA ALA A 184 35.74 -45.79 -21.84
C ALA A 184 34.89 -45.45 -20.59
N TRP A 185 34.96 -46.28 -19.54
CA TRP A 185 34.12 -46.24 -18.34
C TRP A 185 34.92 -46.13 -17.03
N ALA A 186 36.12 -45.55 -17.07
CA ALA A 186 36.87 -45.25 -15.87
C ALA A 186 36.12 -44.27 -14.94
N PHE A 187 36.44 -44.32 -13.64
CA PHE A 187 35.93 -43.40 -12.62
C PHE A 187 37.09 -42.60 -12.04
N GLY A 188 36.91 -41.28 -11.93
CA GLY A 188 37.86 -40.36 -11.33
C GLY A 188 37.38 -39.82 -9.99
N LEU A 189 38.35 -39.60 -9.10
CA LEU A 189 38.18 -38.90 -7.84
C LEU A 189 38.29 -37.40 -8.08
N PHE A 190 37.30 -36.67 -7.61
CA PHE A 190 37.32 -35.20 -7.57
C PHE A 190 37.09 -34.73 -6.14
N PHE A 191 37.63 -33.56 -5.81
CA PHE A 191 37.46 -32.97 -4.50
C PHE A 191 37.69 -31.47 -4.53
N GLY A 192 37.19 -30.75 -3.53
CA GLY A 192 37.44 -29.34 -3.39
C GLY A 192 36.97 -28.77 -2.06
N GLY A 193 37.54 -27.64 -1.70
CA GLY A 193 37.25 -26.93 -0.46
C GLY A 193 36.67 -25.54 -0.72
N LYS A 194 35.77 -25.11 0.16
CA LYS A 194 35.26 -23.75 0.23
C LYS A 194 35.60 -23.13 1.56
N ILE A 195 36.25 -21.96 1.52
CA ILE A 195 36.64 -21.16 2.68
C ILE A 195 35.78 -19.89 2.70
N THR A 196 34.84 -19.79 3.63
CA THR A 196 33.96 -18.62 3.78
C THR A 196 34.61 -17.55 4.65
N ILE A 197 34.76 -16.35 4.11
CA ILE A 197 35.34 -15.18 4.79
C ILE A 197 34.25 -14.27 5.33
N LEU A 198 33.23 -14.01 4.51
CA LEU A 198 32.01 -13.28 4.87
C LEU A 198 30.79 -14.09 4.41
N PRO A 199 29.59 -13.84 4.93
CA PRO A 199 28.37 -14.51 4.46
C PRO A 199 28.17 -14.43 2.93
N THR A 200 28.73 -13.40 2.29
CA THR A 200 28.66 -13.20 0.84
C THR A 200 29.98 -13.43 0.12
N LEU A 201 31.11 -13.66 0.80
CA LEU A 201 32.43 -13.76 0.17
C LEU A 201 33.12 -15.07 0.58
N TYR A 202 33.50 -15.88 -0.39
CA TYR A 202 34.25 -17.11 -0.15
C TYR A 202 35.33 -17.35 -1.21
N PHE A 203 36.34 -18.11 -0.83
CA PHE A 203 37.33 -18.68 -1.73
C PHE A 203 37.04 -20.17 -1.93
N ALA A 204 37.35 -20.69 -3.11
CA ALA A 204 37.27 -22.11 -3.37
C ALA A 204 38.56 -22.59 -4.04
N PHE A 205 38.91 -23.84 -3.77
CA PHE A 205 39.93 -24.58 -4.50
C PHE A 205 39.37 -25.97 -4.80
N GLU A 206 39.77 -26.55 -5.92
CA GLU A 206 39.29 -27.86 -6.32
C GLU A 206 40.24 -28.57 -7.26
N PHE A 207 39.98 -29.86 -7.41
CA PHE A 207 40.50 -30.72 -8.43
C PHE A 207 39.32 -31.52 -9.00
N ASP A 208 38.95 -31.29 -10.26
CA ASP A 208 37.77 -31.88 -10.90
C ASP A 208 38.02 -33.29 -11.48
N GLY A 209 39.16 -33.90 -11.14
CA GLY A 209 39.64 -35.15 -11.71
C GLY A 209 40.59 -34.95 -12.89
N ARG A 210 40.63 -33.74 -13.47
CA ARG A 210 41.53 -33.37 -14.58
C ARG A 210 42.41 -32.19 -14.20
N ASN A 211 41.78 -31.12 -13.71
CA ASN A 211 42.36 -29.79 -13.57
C ASN A 211 42.25 -29.30 -12.12
N GLY A 212 43.31 -28.67 -11.64
CA GLY A 212 43.37 -27.97 -10.37
C GLY A 212 43.00 -26.50 -10.54
N ASN A 213 42.01 -26.03 -9.79
CA ASN A 213 41.45 -24.70 -9.94
C ASN A 213 41.35 -23.98 -8.59
N VAL A 214 41.50 -22.65 -8.59
CA VAL A 214 41.29 -21.79 -7.40
C VAL A 214 40.52 -20.52 -7.79
N GLY A 215 39.63 -20.05 -6.92
CA GLY A 215 38.79 -18.90 -7.25
C GLY A 215 38.22 -18.16 -6.04
N ALA A 216 37.71 -16.96 -6.31
CA ALA A 216 37.08 -16.07 -5.34
C ALA A 216 35.67 -15.70 -5.79
N PHE A 217 34.73 -15.66 -4.85
CA PHE A 217 33.31 -15.62 -5.12
C PHE A 217 32.59 -14.60 -4.26
N TRP A 218 31.93 -13.65 -4.90
CA TRP A 218 30.95 -12.80 -4.25
C TRP A 218 29.55 -13.30 -4.56
N ASN A 219 28.87 -13.86 -3.58
CA ASN A 219 27.56 -14.50 -3.71
C ASN A 219 26.52 -13.83 -2.80
N THR A 220 25.40 -13.42 -3.39
CA THR A 220 24.24 -12.87 -2.68
C THR A 220 22.97 -13.65 -3.05
N PRO A 221 21.80 -13.35 -2.43
CA PRO A 221 20.55 -13.97 -2.83
C PRO A 221 20.11 -13.69 -4.28
N LEU A 222 20.60 -12.61 -4.90
CA LEU A 222 20.17 -12.17 -6.24
C LEU A 222 21.26 -12.23 -7.31
N TYR A 223 22.54 -12.23 -6.93
CA TYR A 223 23.64 -12.24 -7.90
C TYR A 223 24.83 -13.03 -7.36
N GLN A 224 25.63 -13.57 -8.27
CA GLN A 224 26.96 -14.11 -7.98
C GLN A 224 27.96 -13.56 -9.00
N ILE A 225 29.15 -13.19 -8.54
CA ILE A 225 30.30 -12.82 -9.37
C ILE A 225 31.47 -13.70 -8.93
N ALA A 226 32.27 -14.18 -9.87
CA ALA A 226 33.39 -15.06 -9.63
C ALA A 226 34.60 -14.69 -10.51
N ILE A 227 35.79 -14.87 -9.93
CA ILE A 227 37.06 -14.94 -10.65
C ILE A 227 37.74 -16.24 -10.27
N ALA A 228 38.48 -16.85 -11.20
CA ALA A 228 39.28 -18.03 -10.91
C ALA A 228 40.52 -18.11 -11.79
N PHE A 229 41.48 -18.91 -11.34
CA PHE A 229 42.54 -19.44 -12.17
C PHE A 229 42.33 -20.95 -12.31
N THR A 230 42.31 -21.43 -13.54
CA THR A 230 42.07 -22.84 -13.86
C THR A 230 43.30 -23.48 -14.51
N ARG A 231 43.37 -24.81 -14.44
CA ARG A 231 44.44 -25.64 -15.03
C ARG A 231 45.83 -25.36 -14.42
N LEU A 232 45.86 -25.12 -13.11
CA LEU A 232 47.08 -24.73 -12.40
C LEU A 232 48.12 -25.85 -12.31
N GLU A 233 47.71 -27.10 -12.46
CA GLU A 233 48.61 -28.27 -12.52
C GLU A 233 49.60 -28.19 -13.68
N GLN A 234 49.27 -27.44 -14.74
CA GLN A 234 50.12 -27.28 -15.91
C GLN A 234 51.34 -26.39 -15.66
N LEU A 235 51.37 -25.62 -14.56
CA LEU A 235 52.53 -24.78 -14.18
C LEU A 235 53.81 -25.61 -13.91
N ARG A 236 53.72 -26.94 -13.85
CA ARG A 236 54.86 -27.84 -13.70
C ARG A 236 55.54 -28.12 -15.07
N PRO A 237 56.88 -28.20 -15.14
CA PRO A 237 57.59 -28.57 -16.37
C PRO A 237 57.18 -29.95 -16.94
N PRO A 238 57.26 -30.16 -18.28
CA PRO A 238 57.84 -29.26 -19.29
C PRO A 238 56.87 -28.16 -19.77
N LYS A 239 57.41 -26.95 -19.99
CA LYS A 239 56.64 -25.72 -20.28
C LYS A 239 55.87 -25.71 -21.61
N ALA A 240 56.16 -26.64 -22.53
CA ALA A 240 55.61 -26.68 -23.88
C ALA A 240 54.08 -26.89 -23.95
N LEU A 241 53.41 -27.15 -22.81
CA LEU A 241 51.99 -27.45 -22.70
C LEU A 241 51.25 -26.58 -21.66
N LEU A 242 51.85 -25.44 -21.28
CA LEU A 242 51.24 -24.49 -20.35
C LEU A 242 49.99 -23.84 -20.97
N ASN A 243 48.81 -24.12 -20.43
CA ASN A 243 47.58 -23.38 -20.73
C ASN A 243 46.78 -23.05 -19.44
N PRO A 244 47.39 -22.38 -18.44
CA PRO A 244 46.63 -21.85 -17.31
C PRO A 244 45.73 -20.71 -17.80
N ARG A 245 44.51 -20.65 -17.26
CA ARG A 245 43.51 -19.68 -17.71
C ARG A 245 43.01 -18.81 -16.56
N PHE A 246 42.65 -17.58 -16.90
CA PHE A 246 41.91 -16.68 -16.04
C PHE A 246 40.43 -16.76 -16.41
N MET A 247 39.60 -16.91 -15.38
CA MET A 247 38.14 -16.89 -15.46
C MET A 247 37.61 -15.59 -14.89
N PHE A 248 36.55 -15.07 -15.52
CA PHE A 248 35.66 -14.09 -14.92
C PHE A 248 34.20 -14.32 -15.32
N GLY A 249 33.26 -14.23 -14.38
CA GLY A 249 31.87 -14.08 -14.78
C GLY A 249 30.90 -14.03 -13.62
N GLY A 250 29.63 -14.22 -13.93
CA GLY A 250 28.59 -14.13 -12.90
C GLY A 250 27.21 -14.52 -13.40
N GLY A 251 26.24 -14.37 -12.52
CA GLY A 251 24.85 -14.67 -12.84
C GLY A 251 23.85 -13.97 -11.93
N ILE A 252 22.62 -13.88 -12.42
CA ILE A 252 21.47 -13.33 -11.70
C ILE A 252 20.56 -14.49 -11.31
N LYS A 253 20.08 -14.46 -10.06
CA LYS A 253 19.14 -15.42 -9.49
C LYS A 253 17.75 -14.79 -9.39
N LEU A 254 16.74 -15.55 -9.81
CA LEU A 254 15.32 -15.21 -9.71
C LEU A 254 14.65 -16.15 -8.70
N PRO A 255 14.86 -15.94 -7.38
CA PRO A 255 14.32 -16.80 -6.35
C PRO A 255 12.79 -16.76 -6.36
N GLY A 256 12.17 -17.90 -6.10
CA GLY A 256 10.72 -18.08 -6.10
C GLY A 256 10.09 -18.13 -7.49
N PHE A 257 10.87 -18.13 -8.58
CA PHE A 257 10.33 -18.40 -9.91
C PHE A 257 9.59 -19.75 -9.93
N GLY A 258 8.43 -19.77 -10.58
CA GLY A 258 7.56 -20.94 -10.61
C GLY A 258 6.94 -21.33 -9.27
N ARG A 259 7.12 -20.56 -8.18
CA ARG A 259 6.43 -20.82 -6.90
C ARG A 259 4.96 -20.49 -7.07
N GLU A 260 4.10 -21.46 -6.78
CA GLU A 260 2.65 -21.23 -6.80
C GLU A 260 2.32 -20.11 -5.79
N LYS A 261 1.65 -19.06 -6.25
CA LYS A 261 1.19 -18.00 -5.34
C LYS A 261 0.19 -18.63 -4.39
N ARG A 262 0.48 -18.59 -3.10
CA ARG A 262 -0.47 -19.01 -2.06
C ARG A 262 -1.62 -18.02 -2.03
N MET A 263 -2.76 -18.37 -2.63
CA MET A 263 -3.91 -17.46 -2.76
C MET A 263 -4.99 -17.79 -1.73
N GLY A 264 -5.68 -16.77 -1.24
CA GLY A 264 -6.96 -16.86 -0.53
C GLY A 264 -7.97 -15.90 -1.15
N VAL A 265 -9.19 -15.88 -0.60
CA VAL A 265 -10.28 -15.03 -1.08
C VAL A 265 -10.79 -14.16 0.06
N ILE A 266 -11.06 -12.89 -0.21
CA ILE A 266 -11.91 -12.05 0.64
C ILE A 266 -13.23 -11.89 -0.09
N ALA A 267 -14.34 -12.15 0.59
CA ALA A 267 -15.68 -11.96 0.04
C ALA A 267 -16.58 -11.32 1.08
N GLY A 268 -17.56 -10.53 0.65
CA GLY A 268 -18.40 -9.81 1.59
C GLY A 268 -19.51 -9.02 0.94
N LYS A 269 -20.34 -8.40 1.77
CA LYS A 269 -21.39 -7.48 1.37
C LYS A 269 -21.19 -6.12 2.03
N VAL A 270 -21.41 -5.05 1.28
CA VAL A 270 -21.46 -3.67 1.78
C VAL A 270 -22.92 -3.24 1.89
N SER A 271 -23.31 -2.71 3.05
CA SER A 271 -24.68 -2.28 3.32
C SER A 271 -24.75 -1.02 4.20
N ASP A 272 -25.88 -0.33 4.14
CA ASP A 272 -26.24 0.73 5.10
C ASP A 272 -26.47 0.12 6.48
N VAL A 273 -25.92 0.76 7.52
CA VAL A 273 -25.97 0.29 8.91
C VAL A 273 -27.38 0.34 9.53
N LYS A 274 -28.24 1.25 9.10
CA LYS A 274 -29.61 1.44 9.62
C LYS A 274 -30.63 0.61 8.83
N THR A 275 -30.59 0.68 7.50
CA THR A 275 -31.62 0.08 6.65
C THR A 275 -31.27 -1.34 6.19
N GLY A 276 -29.98 -1.73 6.28
CA GLY A 276 -29.49 -3.00 5.74
C GLY A 276 -29.47 -3.06 4.20
N GLN A 277 -29.84 -1.97 3.52
CA GLN A 277 -29.85 -1.92 2.06
C GLN A 277 -28.43 -2.10 1.49
N PRO A 278 -28.27 -2.84 0.39
CA PRO A 278 -26.97 -3.02 -0.25
C PRO A 278 -26.44 -1.71 -0.82
N LEU A 279 -25.11 -1.53 -0.76
CA LEU A 279 -24.44 -0.34 -1.28
C LEU A 279 -23.42 -0.71 -2.36
N VAL A 280 -23.43 0.03 -3.47
CA VAL A 280 -22.31 0.08 -4.40
C VAL A 280 -21.20 0.91 -3.75
N ALA A 281 -20.07 0.27 -3.49
CA ALA A 281 -18.96 0.84 -2.76
C ALA A 281 -17.65 0.61 -3.50
N LYS A 282 -16.77 1.60 -3.50
CA LYS A 282 -15.39 1.49 -3.95
C LYS A 282 -14.57 0.78 -2.88
N ILE A 283 -13.95 -0.32 -3.24
CA ILE A 283 -13.03 -1.10 -2.41
C ILE A 283 -11.60 -0.84 -2.85
N THR A 284 -10.79 -0.32 -1.93
CA THR A 284 -9.35 -0.14 -2.10
C THR A 284 -8.62 -1.09 -1.16
N ILE A 285 -7.70 -1.89 -1.70
CA ILE A 285 -6.94 -2.89 -0.94
C ILE A 285 -5.50 -2.42 -0.79
N ILE A 286 -4.98 -2.45 0.43
CA ILE A 286 -3.63 -2.02 0.75
C ILE A 286 -2.89 -3.19 1.39
N LYS A 287 -1.76 -3.61 0.82
CA LYS A 287 -0.90 -4.64 1.43
C LYS A 287 -0.19 -4.05 2.64
N GLU A 288 -0.40 -4.61 3.83
CA GLU A 288 0.02 -3.96 5.08
C GLU A 288 1.54 -3.83 5.21
N ALA A 289 2.29 -4.85 4.75
CA ALA A 289 3.74 -4.91 4.83
C ALA A 289 4.45 -3.90 3.93
N THR A 290 3.97 -3.70 2.69
CA THR A 290 4.65 -2.85 1.69
C THR A 290 3.94 -1.51 1.47
N LYS A 291 2.79 -1.28 2.12
CA LYS A 291 1.86 -0.16 1.87
C LYS A 291 1.40 -0.02 0.41
N LYS A 292 1.67 -1.02 -0.44
CA LYS A 292 1.26 -1.02 -1.85
C LYS A 292 -0.26 -1.05 -1.95
N LYS A 293 -0.84 -0.04 -2.61
CA LYS A 293 -2.25 0.00 -2.99
C LYS A 293 -2.46 -0.82 -4.25
N LEU A 294 -3.47 -1.69 -4.24
CA LEU A 294 -3.93 -2.41 -5.44
C LEU A 294 -4.94 -1.55 -6.21
N ARG A 295 -5.19 -1.90 -7.48
CA ARG A 295 -6.21 -1.24 -8.30
C ARG A 295 -7.57 -1.34 -7.59
N PRO A 296 -8.26 -0.21 -7.31
CA PRO A 296 -9.58 -0.24 -6.72
C PRO A 296 -10.61 -0.89 -7.64
N PHE A 297 -11.67 -1.43 -7.05
CA PHE A 297 -12.81 -1.99 -7.77
C PHE A 297 -14.10 -1.70 -6.98
N TYR A 298 -15.26 -1.94 -7.57
CA TYR A 298 -16.55 -1.67 -6.96
C TYR A 298 -17.27 -2.96 -6.57
N SER A 299 -18.07 -2.91 -5.51
CA SER A 299 -19.06 -3.96 -5.25
C SER A 299 -20.16 -3.95 -6.31
N SER A 300 -20.87 -5.08 -6.44
CA SER A 300 -22.08 -5.18 -7.26
C SER A 300 -23.21 -4.29 -6.74
N ALA A 301 -24.29 -4.15 -7.53
CA ALA A 301 -25.53 -3.49 -7.10
C ALA A 301 -26.14 -4.10 -5.83
N MET A 302 -25.94 -5.41 -5.60
CA MET A 302 -26.34 -6.10 -4.38
C MET A 302 -25.32 -5.94 -3.23
N GLY A 303 -24.34 -5.05 -3.37
CA GLY A 303 -23.30 -4.76 -2.40
C GLY A 303 -22.26 -5.87 -2.23
N VAL A 304 -22.35 -6.95 -3.02
CA VAL A 304 -21.45 -8.10 -2.91
C VAL A 304 -20.12 -7.80 -3.60
N PHE A 305 -19.01 -8.17 -2.96
CA PHE A 305 -17.66 -8.11 -3.53
C PHE A 305 -16.90 -9.41 -3.25
N ARG A 306 -15.99 -9.77 -4.16
CA ARG A 306 -15.12 -10.94 -4.04
C ARG A 306 -13.78 -10.64 -4.70
N VAL A 307 -12.68 -10.92 -3.99
CA VAL A 307 -11.32 -10.67 -4.49
C VAL A 307 -10.38 -11.80 -4.07
N ARG A 308 -9.56 -12.27 -5.01
CA ARG A 308 -8.52 -13.28 -4.77
C ARG A 308 -7.19 -12.58 -4.54
N LEU A 309 -6.54 -12.85 -3.41
CA LEU A 309 -5.29 -12.18 -3.01
C LEU A 309 -4.26 -13.21 -2.55
N PRO A 310 -2.95 -12.92 -2.70
CA PRO A 310 -1.91 -13.69 -2.03
C PRO A 310 -2.12 -13.73 -0.50
N GLU A 311 -1.64 -14.78 0.14
CA GLU A 311 -1.60 -14.92 1.59
C GLU A 311 -0.85 -13.74 2.21
N GLY A 312 -1.42 -13.15 3.26
CA GLY A 312 -0.86 -11.97 3.90
C GLY A 312 -1.89 -11.11 4.63
N ARG A 313 -1.42 -10.00 5.21
CA ARG A 313 -2.28 -9.01 5.89
C ARG A 313 -2.57 -7.83 4.97
N TYR A 314 -3.82 -7.42 4.94
CA TYR A 314 -4.33 -6.36 4.09
C TYR A 314 -5.21 -5.41 4.89
N ILE A 315 -5.22 -4.14 4.48
CA ILE A 315 -6.20 -3.15 4.91
C ILE A 315 -7.20 -2.98 3.76
N ILE A 316 -8.47 -3.23 4.04
CA ILE A 316 -9.58 -3.05 3.12
C ILE A 316 -10.24 -1.71 3.46
N HIS A 317 -10.18 -0.76 2.55
CA HIS A 317 -10.83 0.54 2.66
C HIS A 317 -12.08 0.55 1.77
N CYS A 318 -13.23 0.77 2.38
CA CYS A 318 -14.52 0.81 1.70
C CYS A 318 -15.11 2.22 1.77
N GLU A 319 -15.54 2.72 0.61
CA GLU A 319 -16.07 4.07 0.44
C GLU A 319 -17.34 3.98 -0.41
N ALA A 320 -18.39 4.70 -0.04
CA ALA A 320 -19.60 4.85 -0.84
C ALA A 320 -20.06 6.31 -0.81
N ASP A 321 -20.75 6.75 -1.86
CA ASP A 321 -21.16 8.15 -1.99
C ASP A 321 -22.15 8.52 -0.89
N ASN A 322 -21.91 9.65 -0.21
CA ASN A 322 -22.66 10.08 0.98
C ASN A 322 -22.54 9.17 2.20
N TYR A 323 -21.54 8.29 2.27
CA TYR A 323 -21.25 7.46 3.45
C TYR A 323 -19.89 7.79 4.07
N GLU A 324 -19.77 7.54 5.38
CA GLU A 324 -18.52 7.57 6.12
C GLU A 324 -17.67 6.35 5.71
N PRO A 325 -16.43 6.56 5.25
CA PRO A 325 -15.58 5.45 4.80
C PRO A 325 -15.07 4.63 5.99
N LYS A 326 -14.80 3.34 5.76
CA LYS A 326 -14.36 2.43 6.83
C LYS A 326 -13.18 1.56 6.40
N ARG A 327 -12.29 1.26 7.35
CA ARG A 327 -11.09 0.44 7.14
C ARG A 327 -11.15 -0.82 7.99
N TYR A 328 -10.75 -1.95 7.40
CA TYR A 328 -10.68 -3.25 8.07
C TYR A 328 -9.33 -3.91 7.84
N ARG A 329 -8.71 -4.41 8.90
CA ARG A 329 -7.53 -5.27 8.79
C ARG A 329 -7.98 -6.71 8.59
N VAL A 330 -7.49 -7.36 7.54
CA VAL A 330 -7.87 -8.73 7.15
C VAL A 330 -6.61 -9.55 6.90
N ARG A 331 -6.56 -10.75 7.48
CA ARG A 331 -5.53 -11.75 7.18
C ARG A 331 -6.08 -12.75 6.16
N VAL A 332 -5.52 -12.72 4.95
CA VAL A 332 -5.79 -13.70 3.90
C VAL A 332 -4.96 -14.95 4.17
N ILE A 333 -5.61 -16.11 4.14
CA ILE A 333 -5.02 -17.43 4.40
C ILE A 333 -5.18 -18.29 3.14
N LYS A 334 -4.17 -19.11 2.82
CA LYS A 334 -4.20 -20.04 1.66
C LYS A 334 -5.50 -20.87 1.65
N ASN A 335 -6.14 -20.93 0.48
CA ASN A 335 -7.34 -21.74 0.20
C ASN A 335 -8.56 -21.45 1.11
N LYS A 336 -8.56 -20.33 1.85
CA LYS A 336 -9.71 -19.93 2.68
C LYS A 336 -10.44 -18.75 2.06
N VAL A 337 -11.75 -18.71 2.31
CA VAL A 337 -12.61 -17.54 2.05
C VAL A 337 -12.80 -16.80 3.36
N ILE A 338 -12.30 -15.57 3.43
CA ILE A 338 -12.48 -14.68 4.56
C ILE A 338 -13.72 -13.82 4.30
N ARG A 339 -14.74 -13.96 5.15
CA ARG A 339 -15.97 -13.17 5.06
C ARG A 339 -15.80 -11.81 5.74
N LEU A 340 -16.07 -10.73 5.01
CA LEU A 340 -16.00 -9.35 5.51
C LEU A 340 -17.28 -8.60 5.16
N ASN A 341 -18.23 -8.54 6.10
CA ASN A 341 -19.42 -7.71 5.95
C ASN A 341 -19.13 -6.29 6.41
N VAL A 342 -19.42 -5.31 5.55
CA VAL A 342 -19.11 -3.90 5.77
C VAL A 342 -20.40 -3.13 5.92
N MET A 343 -20.63 -2.60 7.12
CA MET A 343 -21.72 -1.66 7.38
C MET A 343 -21.19 -0.24 7.37
N LEU A 344 -21.74 0.61 6.49
CA LEU A 344 -21.39 2.02 6.38
C LEU A 344 -22.51 2.90 6.93
N LYS A 345 -22.11 4.02 7.54
CA LYS A 345 -23.03 5.01 8.09
C LYS A 345 -23.18 6.16 7.11
N ARG A 346 -24.42 6.54 6.78
CA ARG A 346 -24.70 7.71 5.94
C ARG A 346 -24.17 8.98 6.62
N LYS A 347 -23.49 9.82 5.85
CA LYS A 347 -23.11 11.18 6.26
C LYS A 347 -24.37 12.03 6.35
N LEU A 348 -24.48 12.79 7.43
CA LEU A 348 -25.57 13.75 7.60
C LEU A 348 -25.38 14.93 6.63
N THR A 349 -26.50 15.46 6.13
CA THR A 349 -26.47 16.74 5.37
C THR A 349 -26.15 17.90 6.32
N GLN A 350 -25.82 19.07 5.76
CA GLN A 350 -25.56 20.27 6.57
C GLN A 350 -26.77 20.67 7.43
N GLU A 351 -27.98 20.56 6.87
CA GLU A 351 -29.22 20.83 7.59
C GLU A 351 -29.47 19.81 8.70
N GLU A 352 -29.24 18.52 8.44
CA GLU A 352 -29.34 17.48 9.45
C GLU A 352 -28.32 17.67 10.59
N LEU A 353 -27.09 18.11 10.27
CA LEU A 353 -26.07 18.46 11.26
C LEU A 353 -26.50 19.67 12.12
N LEU A 354 -27.08 20.70 11.49
CA LEU A 354 -27.61 21.87 12.22
C LEU A 354 -28.79 21.47 13.10
N ALA A 355 -29.67 20.60 12.63
CA ALA A 355 -30.78 20.07 13.41
C ALA A 355 -30.26 19.33 14.66
N GLU A 356 -29.30 18.41 14.50
CA GLU A 356 -28.66 17.69 15.61
C GLU A 356 -27.98 18.65 16.60
N LYS A 357 -27.29 19.68 16.11
CA LYS A 357 -26.67 20.70 16.96
C LYS A 357 -27.71 21.44 17.80
N TYR A 358 -28.76 21.98 17.18
CA TYR A 358 -29.80 22.71 17.91
C TYR A 358 -30.61 21.81 18.84
N ALA A 359 -30.80 20.54 18.49
CA ALA A 359 -31.44 19.57 19.38
C ALA A 359 -30.61 19.37 20.65
N ARG A 360 -29.28 19.21 20.54
CA ARG A 360 -28.39 19.11 21.71
C ARG A 360 -28.39 20.38 22.56
N GLU A 361 -28.28 21.55 21.94
CA GLU A 361 -28.39 22.83 22.66
C GLU A 361 -29.73 22.94 23.42
N GLY A 362 -30.82 22.46 22.81
CA GLY A 362 -32.14 22.41 23.46
C GLY A 362 -32.18 21.48 24.67
N ILE A 363 -31.55 20.30 24.58
CA ILE A 363 -31.44 19.35 25.70
C ILE A 363 -30.67 19.98 26.86
N ASP A 364 -29.58 20.70 26.56
CA ASP A 364 -28.78 21.38 27.59
C ASP A 364 -29.61 22.45 28.34
N PHE A 365 -30.41 23.26 27.62
CA PHE A 365 -31.31 24.22 28.26
C PHE A 365 -32.44 23.53 29.04
N PHE A 366 -32.98 22.43 28.53
CA PHE A 366 -34.01 21.65 29.20
C PHE A 366 -33.51 21.12 30.55
N ASN A 367 -32.31 20.53 30.57
CA ASN A 367 -31.69 20.01 31.79
C ASN A 367 -31.37 21.11 32.81
N LYS A 368 -31.15 22.35 32.36
CA LYS A 368 -30.97 23.52 33.23
C LYS A 368 -32.29 24.14 33.72
N GLY A 369 -33.45 23.62 33.29
CA GLY A 369 -34.77 24.19 33.59
C GLY A 369 -35.10 25.47 32.80
N GLU A 370 -34.29 25.85 31.83
CA GLU A 370 -34.49 27.02 30.98
C GLU A 370 -35.46 26.70 29.82
N TYR A 371 -36.69 26.32 30.15
CA TYR A 371 -37.64 25.71 29.21
C TYR A 371 -38.01 26.57 28.00
N VAL A 372 -38.06 27.90 28.14
CA VAL A 372 -38.35 28.79 27.00
C VAL A 372 -37.22 28.74 25.97
N LYS A 373 -35.96 28.78 26.42
CA LYS A 373 -34.79 28.66 25.53
C LYS A 373 -34.70 27.26 24.93
N ALA A 374 -34.97 26.22 25.73
CA ALA A 374 -35.04 24.85 25.25
C ALA A 374 -36.04 24.70 24.10
N ARG A 375 -37.27 25.20 24.30
CA ARG A 375 -38.35 25.22 23.29
C ARG A 375 -37.91 25.90 21.99
N GLU A 376 -37.28 27.07 22.08
CA GLU A 376 -36.77 27.78 20.89
C GLU A 376 -35.74 26.97 20.13
N ARG A 377 -34.80 26.33 20.84
CA ARG A 377 -33.75 25.50 20.21
C ARG A 377 -34.32 24.25 19.57
N PHE A 378 -35.27 23.58 20.19
CA PHE A 378 -35.95 22.44 19.58
C PHE A 378 -36.79 22.83 18.36
N LYS A 379 -37.53 23.94 18.41
CA LYS A 379 -38.25 24.46 17.23
C LYS A 379 -37.28 24.80 16.10
N LYS A 380 -36.11 25.37 16.43
CA LYS A 380 -35.06 25.64 15.45
C LYS A 380 -34.48 24.35 14.87
N ALA A 381 -34.23 23.32 15.69
CA ALA A 381 -33.80 22.01 15.21
C ALA A 381 -34.81 21.39 14.22
N LEU A 382 -36.09 21.44 14.56
CA LEU A 382 -37.18 20.94 13.70
C LEU A 382 -37.38 21.76 12.44
N SER A 383 -36.98 23.04 12.42
CA SER A 383 -37.00 23.84 11.19
C SER A 383 -35.96 23.38 10.16
N TYR A 384 -34.85 22.79 10.60
CA TYR A 384 -33.84 22.20 9.71
C TYR A 384 -34.13 20.72 9.40
N ASN A 385 -34.69 19.96 10.33
CA ASN A 385 -35.12 18.58 10.11
C ASN A 385 -36.41 18.28 10.89
N PRO A 386 -37.59 18.38 10.25
CA PRO A 386 -38.88 18.11 10.89
C PRO A 386 -39.02 16.69 11.42
N SER A 387 -38.28 15.74 10.85
CA SER A 387 -38.23 14.33 11.24
C SER A 387 -37.20 14.02 12.34
N ASN A 388 -36.55 15.03 12.94
CA ASN A 388 -35.62 14.80 14.04
C ASN A 388 -36.35 14.30 15.30
N ALA A 389 -36.30 12.98 15.53
CA ALA A 389 -37.01 12.33 16.63
C ALA A 389 -36.61 12.88 18.02
N LEU A 390 -35.33 13.21 18.23
CA LEU A 390 -34.85 13.77 19.49
C LEU A 390 -35.48 15.14 19.75
N ALA A 391 -35.43 16.05 18.78
CA ALA A 391 -36.01 17.39 18.92
C ALA A 391 -37.53 17.34 19.13
N THR A 392 -38.24 16.45 18.43
CA THR A 392 -39.69 16.28 18.58
C THR A 392 -40.06 15.77 19.98
N ASP A 393 -39.40 14.71 20.47
CA ASP A 393 -39.67 14.13 21.79
C ASP A 393 -39.36 15.12 22.91
N TYR A 394 -38.21 15.78 22.86
CA TYR A 394 -37.84 16.75 23.88
C TYR A 394 -38.66 18.04 23.81
N LEU A 395 -39.13 18.47 22.63
CA LEU A 395 -40.07 19.58 22.54
C LEU A 395 -41.37 19.25 23.28
N LYS A 396 -41.91 18.04 23.11
CA LYS A 396 -43.10 17.58 23.82
C LYS A 396 -42.88 17.58 25.34
N LYS A 397 -41.74 17.04 25.80
CA LYS A 397 -41.35 17.08 27.23
C LYS A 397 -41.22 18.52 27.76
N THR A 398 -40.66 19.41 26.95
CA THR A 398 -40.50 20.83 27.29
C THR A 398 -41.85 21.53 27.46
N GLU A 399 -42.81 21.30 26.55
CA GLU A 399 -44.14 21.89 26.67
C GLU A 399 -44.89 21.39 27.90
N LEU A 400 -44.81 20.08 28.22
CA LEU A 400 -45.40 19.52 29.44
C LEU A 400 -44.81 20.14 30.72
N ALA A 401 -43.49 20.35 30.76
CA ALA A 401 -42.84 21.01 31.88
C ALA A 401 -43.27 22.48 32.02
N ILE A 402 -43.43 23.18 30.90
CA ILE A 402 -43.96 24.55 30.86
C ILE A 402 -45.39 24.60 31.39
N ASP A 403 -46.26 23.69 30.94
CA ASP A 403 -47.66 23.64 31.37
C ASP A 403 -47.79 23.44 32.88
N LYS A 404 -47.01 22.51 33.44
CA LYS A 404 -46.97 22.30 34.90
C LYS A 404 -46.51 23.55 35.65
N LEU A 405 -45.46 24.20 35.18
CA LEU A 405 -44.94 25.43 35.79
C LEU A 405 -45.93 26.59 35.70
N VAL A 406 -46.62 26.72 34.57
CA VAL A 406 -47.68 27.71 34.36
C VAL A 406 -48.81 27.48 35.35
N GLU A 407 -49.27 26.25 35.53
CA GLU A 407 -50.34 25.92 36.47
C GLU A 407 -49.96 26.23 37.92
N ASP A 408 -48.74 25.89 38.33
CA ASP A 408 -48.22 26.22 39.66
C ASP A 408 -48.15 27.75 39.88
N LEU A 409 -47.72 28.50 38.86
CA LEU A 409 -47.65 29.96 38.91
C LEU A 409 -49.05 30.59 38.97
N LYS A 410 -50.02 30.05 38.21
CA LYS A 410 -51.42 30.48 38.24
C LYS A 410 -52.01 30.33 39.63
N ASN A 411 -51.89 29.14 40.23
CA ASN A 411 -52.44 28.85 41.55
C ASN A 411 -51.85 29.77 42.62
N LYS A 412 -50.53 30.04 42.55
CA LYS A 412 -49.87 31.01 43.43
C LYS A 412 -50.34 32.44 43.19
N ALA A 413 -50.50 32.85 41.93
CA ALA A 413 -50.96 34.18 41.58
C ALA A 413 -52.38 34.43 42.13
N ILE A 414 -53.31 33.50 41.89
CA ILE A 414 -54.71 33.55 42.36
C ILE A 414 -54.78 33.66 43.88
N ALA A 415 -54.01 32.85 44.61
CA ALA A 415 -53.99 32.91 46.07
C ALA A 415 -53.46 34.24 46.62
N MET A 416 -52.61 34.92 45.86
CA MET A 416 -51.97 36.18 46.22
C MET A 416 -52.83 37.41 45.86
N GLU A 417 -53.78 37.31 44.93
CA GLU A 417 -54.55 38.44 44.38
C GLU A 417 -55.21 39.33 45.44
N ARG A 418 -55.72 38.73 46.53
CA ARG A 418 -56.38 39.48 47.61
C ARG A 418 -55.41 40.10 48.63
N ARG A 419 -54.23 39.48 48.81
CA ARG A 419 -53.26 39.86 49.85
C ARG A 419 -52.22 40.83 49.34
N ASP A 420 -51.71 40.58 48.14
CA ASP A 420 -50.72 41.40 47.45
C ASP A 420 -51.01 41.43 45.94
N PRO A 421 -51.87 42.35 45.48
CA PRO A 421 -52.22 42.46 44.06
C PRO A 421 -51.01 42.77 43.16
N LYS A 422 -49.95 43.42 43.68
CA LYS A 422 -48.74 43.72 42.90
C LYS A 422 -47.91 42.45 42.71
N GLY A 423 -47.70 41.67 43.77
CA GLY A 423 -47.04 40.36 43.69
C GLY A 423 -47.79 39.39 42.77
N ALA A 424 -49.12 39.38 42.82
CA ALA A 424 -49.94 38.58 41.92
C ALA A 424 -49.76 38.97 40.43
N ILE A 425 -49.69 40.28 40.12
CA ILE A 425 -49.39 40.75 38.75
C ILE A 425 -48.03 40.23 38.27
N GLU A 426 -46.99 40.22 39.11
CA GLU A 426 -45.68 39.71 38.72
C GLU A 426 -45.68 38.19 38.45
N LEU A 427 -46.44 37.42 39.23
CA LEU A 427 -46.64 35.99 38.95
C LEU A 427 -47.41 35.76 37.65
N TRP A 428 -48.45 36.55 37.37
CA TRP A 428 -49.17 36.49 36.09
C TRP A 428 -48.30 36.90 34.89
N LYS A 429 -47.39 37.87 35.06
CA LYS A 429 -46.40 38.20 34.02
C LYS A 429 -45.45 37.04 33.76
N LYS A 430 -45.05 36.28 34.78
CA LYS A 430 -44.27 35.04 34.61
C LYS A 430 -45.05 33.98 33.85
N VAL A 431 -46.36 33.83 34.09
CA VAL A 431 -47.23 32.95 33.26
C VAL A 431 -47.16 33.37 31.79
N LEU A 432 -47.27 34.67 31.49
CA LEU A 432 -47.15 35.17 30.12
C LEU A 432 -45.77 35.02 29.50
N TYR A 433 -44.70 35.02 30.31
CA TYR A 433 -43.35 34.72 29.83
C TYR A 433 -43.25 33.29 29.27
N TYR A 434 -43.81 32.30 29.98
CA TYR A 434 -43.78 30.91 29.53
C TYR A 434 -44.79 30.62 28.40
N ARG A 435 -45.97 31.25 28.45
CA ARG A 435 -47.02 31.14 27.43
C ARG A 435 -47.47 32.54 26.97
N PRO A 436 -46.76 33.14 26.00
CA PRO A 436 -47.17 34.41 25.40
C PRO A 436 -48.56 34.27 24.80
N GLY A 437 -49.53 35.05 25.30
CA GLY A 437 -50.93 34.99 24.88
C GLY A 437 -51.87 34.19 25.80
N HIS A 438 -51.44 33.81 27.00
CA HIS A 438 -52.34 33.20 28.00
C HIS A 438 -53.47 34.16 28.40
N LYS A 439 -54.67 33.95 27.85
CA LYS A 439 -55.82 34.87 27.96
C LYS A 439 -56.18 35.22 29.40
N GLU A 440 -56.30 34.21 30.26
CA GLU A 440 -56.63 34.42 31.67
C GLU A 440 -55.59 35.29 32.39
N ALA A 441 -54.31 35.13 32.07
CA ALA A 441 -53.26 35.92 32.70
C ALA A 441 -53.32 37.40 32.27
N LEU A 442 -53.61 37.65 30.99
CA LEU A 442 -53.84 39.01 30.48
C LEU A 442 -55.04 39.67 31.16
N ASP A 443 -56.17 38.96 31.24
CA ASP A 443 -57.40 39.48 31.83
C ASP A 443 -57.22 39.77 33.34
N ARG A 444 -56.57 38.87 34.07
CA ARG A 444 -56.26 39.03 35.50
C ARG A 444 -55.31 40.18 35.77
N ILE A 445 -54.24 40.32 34.99
CA ILE A 445 -53.33 41.48 35.10
C ILE A 445 -54.10 42.78 34.90
N LYS A 446 -54.94 42.85 33.86
CA LYS A 446 -55.74 44.05 33.57
C LYS A 446 -56.70 44.38 34.71
N ALA A 447 -57.38 43.39 35.28
CA ALA A 447 -58.29 43.57 36.42
C ALA A 447 -57.56 44.05 37.68
N LEU A 448 -56.42 43.43 38.02
CA LEU A 448 -55.62 43.81 39.19
C LEU A 448 -54.98 45.20 39.03
N GLN A 449 -54.52 45.55 37.82
CA GLN A 449 -54.03 46.89 37.52
C GLN A 449 -55.12 47.95 37.66
N ALA A 450 -56.36 47.65 37.24
CA ALA A 450 -57.50 48.54 37.42
C ALA A 450 -57.87 48.73 38.90
N LEU A 451 -57.71 47.69 39.74
CA LEU A 451 -57.93 47.76 41.19
C LEU A 451 -56.88 48.64 41.90
N LEU A 452 -55.64 48.61 41.43
CA LEU A 452 -54.52 49.37 42.00
C LEU A 452 -54.44 50.83 41.51
N ALA A 453 -55.20 51.20 40.48
CA ALA A 453 -55.27 52.57 40.01
C ALA A 453 -56.07 53.44 41.01
N PRO A 454 -55.62 54.65 41.38
CA PRO A 454 -56.39 55.53 42.26
C PRO A 454 -57.75 55.86 41.63
N LYS A 455 -58.83 55.75 42.41
CA LYS A 455 -60.21 56.08 41.97
C LYS A 455 -60.27 57.53 41.48
N LYS A 456 -60.27 57.72 40.16
CA LYS A 456 -60.78 58.95 39.53
C LYS A 456 -62.31 58.94 39.54
N PRO A 457 -63.00 60.08 39.74
CA PRO A 457 -64.44 60.17 39.58
C PRO A 457 -64.88 59.83 38.14
N ALA A 458 -66.10 59.32 38.03
CA ALA A 458 -66.75 58.86 36.80
C ALA A 458 -66.78 59.89 35.66
N PRO A 459 -66.86 59.44 34.39
CA PRO A 459 -66.73 60.30 33.21
C PRO A 459 -68.00 61.13 32.97
N ARG A 460 -67.87 62.46 32.91
CA ARG A 460 -68.83 63.32 32.19
C ARG A 460 -68.47 63.29 30.70
N LYS A 461 -69.46 63.03 29.84
CA LYS A 461 -69.37 63.17 28.37
C LYS A 461 -68.77 64.55 28.00
N PRO A 462 -67.96 64.60 26.94
CA PRO A 462 -68.04 65.74 26.03
C PRO A 462 -68.48 65.26 24.64
N ALA A 463 -69.59 65.83 24.17
CA ALA A 463 -69.86 65.92 22.75
C ALA A 463 -68.76 66.74 22.06
N ALA A 464 -68.51 66.39 20.80
CA ALA A 464 -67.50 66.92 19.90
C ALA A 464 -67.45 68.45 19.80
N LYS A 465 -66.23 69.01 19.61
CA LYS A 465 -65.89 70.15 18.72
C LYS A 465 -64.38 70.49 18.73
N PRO A 466 -63.84 71.32 17.79
CA PRO A 466 -62.68 71.02 16.93
C PRO A 466 -61.32 71.60 17.40
N PRO A 467 -60.22 71.43 16.63
CA PRO A 467 -58.85 71.51 17.11
C PRO A 467 -58.22 72.90 17.01
N LYS A 468 -57.43 73.30 18.01
CA LYS A 468 -56.37 74.33 17.98
C LYS A 468 -55.41 74.12 19.17
N PRO A 469 -54.16 74.64 19.18
CA PRO A 469 -53.27 75.04 18.09
C PRO A 469 -51.88 74.34 18.14
N LYS A 470 -51.16 74.42 17.02
CA LYS A 470 -49.80 73.91 16.79
C LYS A 470 -48.77 74.41 17.82
N PRO A 471 -47.87 73.54 18.33
CA PRO A 471 -46.51 73.94 18.68
C PRO A 471 -45.67 74.09 17.40
N ALA A 472 -44.83 75.13 17.36
CA ALA A 472 -43.98 75.51 16.24
C ALA A 472 -43.05 74.38 15.74
N PRO A 473 -42.69 74.35 14.44
CA PRO A 473 -41.87 73.29 13.87
C PRO A 473 -40.44 73.36 14.42
N LYS A 474 -40.01 72.30 15.13
CA LYS A 474 -38.58 72.03 15.33
C LYS A 474 -37.96 71.79 13.95
N LYS A 475 -37.10 72.71 13.51
CA LYS A 475 -36.17 72.47 12.40
C LYS A 475 -35.27 71.30 12.81
N LEU A 476 -35.37 70.16 12.13
CA LEU A 476 -34.48 69.01 12.34
C LEU A 476 -33.02 69.47 12.14
N SER A 477 -32.13 69.02 13.02
CA SER A 477 -30.70 69.28 12.88
C SER A 477 -30.15 68.60 11.63
N LYS A 478 -29.03 69.12 11.09
CA LYS A 478 -28.37 68.54 9.90
C LYS A 478 -28.01 67.06 10.10
N ALA A 479 -27.72 66.64 11.33
CA ALA A 479 -27.44 65.24 11.67
C ALA A 479 -28.68 64.34 11.56
N GLU A 480 -29.85 64.83 11.98
CA GLU A 480 -31.12 64.08 11.89
C GLU A 480 -31.62 64.00 10.44
N ILE A 481 -31.44 65.06 9.66
CA ILE A 481 -31.73 65.05 8.20
C ILE A 481 -30.85 64.02 7.48
N ASN A 482 -29.56 63.94 7.85
CA ASN A 482 -28.65 62.93 7.30
C ASN A 482 -29.03 61.51 7.69
N LYS A 483 -29.54 61.30 8.91
CA LYS A 483 -30.03 59.99 9.36
C LYS A 483 -31.27 59.58 8.55
N LEU A 484 -32.26 60.47 8.43
CA LEU A 484 -33.45 60.26 7.59
C LEU A 484 -33.08 59.94 6.14
N TYR A 485 -32.08 60.63 5.57
CA TYR A 485 -31.60 60.34 4.24
C TYR A 485 -30.98 58.94 4.11
N ARG A 486 -30.20 58.47 5.09
CA ARG A 486 -29.64 57.11 5.10
C ARG A 486 -30.74 56.05 5.18
N ASP A 487 -31.73 56.26 6.04
CA ASP A 487 -32.86 55.34 6.20
C ASP A 487 -33.65 55.23 4.87
N GLY A 488 -33.85 56.34 4.17
CA GLY A 488 -34.46 56.36 2.84
C GLY A 488 -33.66 55.61 1.77
N VAL A 489 -32.32 55.73 1.79
CA VAL A 489 -31.44 54.98 0.87
C VAL A 489 -31.48 53.48 1.18
N GLU A 490 -31.50 53.09 2.45
CA GLU A 490 -31.60 51.68 2.86
C GLU A 490 -32.92 51.05 2.39
N LEU A 491 -34.04 51.76 2.55
CA LEU A 491 -35.34 51.32 2.05
C LEU A 491 -35.36 51.18 0.52
N TYR A 492 -34.71 52.13 -0.19
CA TYR A 492 -34.56 52.06 -1.65
C TYR A 492 -33.75 50.83 -2.08
N MET A 493 -32.65 50.52 -1.39
CA MET A 493 -31.81 49.34 -1.67
C MET A 493 -32.54 48.03 -1.37
N LYS A 494 -33.47 48.02 -0.40
CA LYS A 494 -34.35 46.89 -0.09
C LYS A 494 -35.56 46.76 -1.04
N GLY A 495 -35.65 47.59 -2.08
CA GLY A 495 -36.73 47.55 -3.07
C GLY A 495 -38.07 48.14 -2.59
N LYS A 496 -38.11 48.74 -1.41
CA LYS A 496 -39.33 49.33 -0.82
C LYS A 496 -39.54 50.76 -1.30
N TYR A 497 -39.83 50.92 -2.59
CA TYR A 497 -39.83 52.23 -3.25
C TYR A 497 -40.89 53.21 -2.72
N ALA A 498 -42.10 52.73 -2.37
CA ALA A 498 -43.17 53.58 -1.84
C ALA A 498 -42.82 54.18 -0.47
N GLU A 499 -42.18 53.39 0.40
CA GLU A 499 -41.72 53.83 1.71
C GLU A 499 -40.51 54.78 1.57
N ALA A 500 -39.58 54.46 0.66
CA ALA A 500 -38.43 55.32 0.38
C ALA A 500 -38.83 56.70 -0.17
N VAL A 501 -39.83 56.78 -1.05
CA VAL A 501 -40.38 58.05 -1.56
C VAL A 501 -40.86 58.95 -0.42
N LYS A 502 -41.63 58.40 0.53
CA LYS A 502 -42.12 59.17 1.69
C LYS A 502 -40.98 59.75 2.53
N ILE A 503 -39.93 58.96 2.77
CA ILE A 503 -38.77 59.40 3.55
C ILE A 503 -37.97 60.48 2.80
N PHE A 504 -37.76 60.36 1.49
CA PHE A 504 -37.06 61.39 0.73
C PHE A 504 -37.84 62.69 0.60
N GLU A 505 -39.17 62.64 0.51
CA GLU A 505 -40.03 63.84 0.56
C GLU A 505 -39.92 64.53 1.91
N GLU A 506 -39.85 63.77 3.01
CA GLU A 506 -39.65 64.32 4.34
C GLU A 506 -38.27 64.99 4.49
N VAL A 507 -37.20 64.38 3.95
CA VAL A 507 -35.86 65.01 3.90
C VAL A 507 -35.91 66.35 3.15
N LEU A 508 -36.61 66.43 2.02
CA LEU A 508 -36.71 67.65 1.21
C LEU A 508 -37.60 68.74 1.81
N LYS A 509 -38.50 68.41 2.74
CA LYS A 509 -39.22 69.43 3.54
C LYS A 509 -38.29 70.19 4.48
N HIS A 510 -37.23 69.55 4.95
CA HIS A 510 -36.29 70.13 5.93
C HIS A 510 -34.97 70.61 5.30
N ASP A 511 -34.54 70.02 4.18
CA ASP A 511 -33.45 70.51 3.32
C ASP A 511 -33.89 70.46 1.83
N PRO A 512 -34.56 71.52 1.34
CA PRO A 512 -35.05 71.59 -0.04
C PRO A 512 -33.95 71.53 -1.11
N ASN A 513 -32.68 71.73 -0.74
CA ASN A 513 -31.54 71.69 -1.66
C ASN A 513 -30.70 70.41 -1.55
N HIS A 514 -31.16 69.42 -0.79
CA HIS A 514 -30.47 68.15 -0.62
C HIS A 514 -30.37 67.36 -1.95
N LYS A 515 -29.23 67.47 -2.64
CA LYS A 515 -28.99 66.86 -3.97
C LYS A 515 -29.24 65.35 -4.00
N GLY A 516 -28.83 64.65 -2.94
CA GLY A 516 -29.02 63.19 -2.78
C GLY A 516 -30.50 62.78 -2.76
N ALA A 517 -31.29 63.35 -1.85
CA ALA A 517 -32.72 63.09 -1.71
C ALA A 517 -33.50 63.40 -2.99
N LYS A 518 -33.22 64.50 -3.72
CA LYS A 518 -33.85 64.76 -5.03
C LYS A 518 -33.58 63.66 -6.06
N LYS A 519 -32.33 63.21 -6.15
CA LYS A 519 -31.91 62.17 -7.10
C LYS A 519 -32.55 60.82 -6.77
N PHE A 520 -32.53 60.41 -5.50
CA PHE A 520 -33.13 59.15 -5.08
C PHE A 520 -34.66 59.20 -5.09
N LEU A 521 -35.29 60.34 -4.81
CA LEU A 521 -36.74 60.51 -4.95
C LEU A 521 -37.19 60.30 -6.40
N LYS A 522 -36.49 60.91 -7.38
CA LYS A 522 -36.80 60.71 -8.80
C LYS A 522 -36.63 59.24 -9.21
N LYS A 523 -35.56 58.58 -8.77
CA LYS A 523 -35.32 57.16 -9.04
C LYS A 523 -36.37 56.25 -8.39
N ALA A 524 -36.73 56.52 -7.13
CA ALA A 524 -37.73 55.75 -6.40
C ALA A 524 -39.12 55.90 -7.03
N LYS A 525 -39.51 57.13 -7.44
CA LYS A 525 -40.76 57.37 -8.18
C LYS A 525 -40.80 56.72 -9.56
N SER A 526 -39.66 56.56 -10.24
CA SER A 526 -39.61 55.83 -11.53
C SER A 526 -39.64 54.30 -11.40
N LYS A 527 -39.56 53.79 -10.16
CA LYS A 527 -39.56 52.35 -9.83
C LYS A 527 -40.87 51.91 -9.17
N LEU A 528 -41.76 52.86 -8.90
CA LEU A 528 -43.18 52.65 -8.64
C LEU A 528 -43.91 52.67 -9.97
#